data_AF-A0A5P1F173-F1
#
_entry.id   AF-A0A5P1F173-F1
#
_cell.length_a   1.000
_cell.length_b   1.000
_cell.length_c   1.000
_cell.angle_alpha   90.00
_cell.angle_beta   90.00
_cell.angle_gamma   90.00
#
_symmetry.space_group_name_H-M   'P 1'
#
loop_
_entity.id
_entity.type
_entity.pdbx_description
1 polymer ?
#
loop_
_entity_poly.entity_id
_entity_poly.type
_entity_poly.pdbx_seq_one_letter_code
_entity_poly.pdbx_strand_id
1 'polypeptide(L)' 'MSTSCKGLALELVKCLSETDCVKVQKRPYRECAGEKVPCITSECVGLRETYFNCKRGQGREGVGDCMEPVLYSYA' A
#
# COMPACT_ATOMS: atom_id res chain seq x y z
N MET A 1 -19.20 0.93 1.22
CA MET A 1 -18.10 0.24 1.91
C MET A 1 -17.09 1.28 2.35
N SER A 2 -17.13 1.67 3.61
CA SER A 2 -16.17 2.62 4.18
C SER A 2 -14.95 1.83 4.65
N THR A 3 -14.13 1.34 3.72
CA THR A 3 -12.85 0.75 4.10
C THR A 3 -11.97 1.89 4.60
N SER A 4 -11.73 1.94 5.91
CA SER A 4 -10.81 2.91 6.51
C SER A 4 -9.46 2.87 5.80
N CYS A 5 -8.68 3.95 5.86
CA CYS A 5 -7.33 4.00 5.26
C CYS A 5 -6.42 2.81 5.63
N LYS A 6 -6.63 2.21 6.81
CA LYS A 6 -5.98 0.96 7.21
C LYS A 6 -6.32 -0.23 6.30
N GLY A 7 -7.58 -0.38 5.90
CA GLY A 7 -8.01 -1.43 4.98
C GLY A 7 -7.41 -1.25 3.58
N LEU A 8 -7.34 -0.01 3.10
CA LEU A 8 -6.65 0.31 1.84
C LEU A 8 -5.15 0.01 1.90
N ALA A 9 -4.50 0.26 3.05
CA ALA A 9 -3.09 -0.08 3.24
C ALA A 9 -2.86 -1.60 3.20
N LEU A 10 -3.72 -2.39 3.86
CA LEU A 10 -3.64 -3.85 3.85
C LEU A 10 -3.85 -4.42 2.45
N GLU A 11 -4.85 -3.93 1.71
CA GLU A 11 -5.09 -4.34 0.32
C GLU A 11 -3.91 -3.98 -0.58
N LEU A 12 -3.30 -2.81 -0.40
CA LEU A 12 -2.12 -2.42 -1.17
C LEU A 12 -0.93 -3.35 -0.88
N VAL A 13 -0.67 -3.69 0.38
CA VAL A 13 0.39 -4.63 0.77
C VAL A 13 0.13 -6.02 0.20
N LYS A 14 -1.11 -6.50 0.29
CA LYS A 14 -1.50 -7.80 -0.28
C LYS A 14 -1.27 -7.84 -1.79
N CYS A 15 -1.71 -6.79 -2.50
CA CYS A 15 -1.50 -6.68 -3.93
C CYS A 15 -0.01 -6.69 -4.30
N LEU A 16 0.80 -5.91 -3.58
CA LEU A 16 2.26 -5.88 -3.77
C LEU A 16 2.93 -7.21 -3.39
N SER A 17 2.40 -7.96 -2.42
CA SER A 17 2.93 -9.27 -2.05
C SER A 17 2.75 -10.30 -3.16
N GLU A 18 1.84 -10.05 -4.11
CA GLU A 18 1.62 -10.93 -5.25
C GLU A 18 2.46 -10.53 -6.47
N THR A 19 3.09 -9.36 -6.46
CA THR A 19 3.93 -8.87 -7.57
C THR A 19 5.36 -9.39 -7.49
N ASP A 20 6.01 -9.43 -8.65
CA ASP A 20 7.41 -9.83 -8.77
C ASP A 20 8.36 -8.90 -8.00
N CYS A 21 7.98 -7.64 -7.76
CA CYS A 21 8.80 -6.73 -6.98
C CYS A 21 9.05 -7.23 -5.55
N VAL A 22 8.03 -7.82 -4.91
CA VAL A 22 8.18 -8.41 -3.56
C VAL A 22 8.54 -9.89 -3.65
N LYS A 23 7.87 -10.67 -4.51
CA LYS A 23 8.11 -12.12 -4.61
C LYS A 23 9.47 -12.47 -5.22
N VAL A 24 9.86 -11.80 -6.30
CA VAL A 24 11.08 -12.11 -7.06
C VAL A 24 12.23 -11.25 -6.57
N GLN A 25 12.05 -9.93 -6.53
CA GLN A 25 13.13 -9.03 -6.14
C GLN A 25 13.32 -8.91 -4.62
N LYS A 26 12.40 -9.44 -3.80
CA LYS A 26 12.41 -9.32 -2.33
C LYS A 26 12.60 -7.88 -1.85
N ARG A 27 12.12 -6.92 -2.62
CA ARG A 27 12.20 -5.50 -2.26
C ARG A 27 11.14 -5.17 -1.22
N PRO A 28 11.42 -4.19 -0.35
CA PRO A 28 10.43 -3.74 0.59
C PRO A 28 9.22 -3.17 -0.17
N TYR A 29 8.02 -3.44 0.33
CA TYR A 29 6.79 -2.94 -0.28
C TYR A 29 6.77 -1.42 -0.45
N ARG A 30 7.53 -0.63 0.34
CA ARG A 30 7.67 0.82 0.13
C ARG A 30 8.30 1.16 -1.22
N GLU A 31 9.29 0.38 -1.64
CA GLU A 31 9.90 0.54 -2.97
C GLU A 31 8.94 0.05 -4.06
N CYS A 32 8.30 -1.10 -3.87
CA CYS A 32 7.33 -1.63 -4.84
C CYS A 32 6.09 -0.73 -4.97
N ALA A 33 5.66 -0.08 -3.90
CA ALA A 33 4.60 0.92 -3.93
C ALA A 33 5.03 2.19 -4.66
N GLY A 34 6.33 2.47 -4.81
CA GLY A 34 6.86 3.58 -5.60
C GLY A 34 7.02 3.24 -7.08
N GLU A 35 7.12 1.96 -7.42
CA GLU A 35 7.24 1.45 -8.79
C GLU A 35 5.97 1.68 -9.62
N LYS A 36 6.11 1.56 -10.94
CA LYS A 36 5.00 1.66 -11.90
C LYS A 36 4.85 0.36 -12.67
N VAL A 37 3.72 0.21 -13.38
CA VAL A 37 3.51 -0.89 -14.34
C VAL A 37 4.68 -0.94 -15.32
N PRO A 38 5.31 -2.10 -15.59
CA PRO A 38 4.84 -3.48 -15.32
C PRO A 38 5.30 -4.11 -14.01
N CYS A 39 6.10 -3.42 -13.17
CA CYS A 39 6.65 -4.01 -11.94
C CYS A 39 5.59 -4.26 -10.85
N ILE A 40 4.49 -3.51 -10.91
CA ILE A 40 3.29 -3.70 -10.09
C ILE A 40 2.06 -3.69 -10.97
N THR A 41 0.98 -4.36 -10.56
CA THR A 41 -0.27 -4.40 -11.32
C THR A 41 -0.99 -3.06 -11.28
N SER A 42 -1.80 -2.78 -12.31
CA SER A 42 -2.64 -1.56 -12.35
C SER A 42 -3.61 -1.50 -11.16
N GLU A 43 -3.98 -2.65 -10.61
CA GLU A 43 -4.84 -2.74 -9.43
C GLU A 43 -4.12 -2.20 -8.18
N CYS A 44 -2.85 -2.56 -7.96
CA CYS A 44 -2.04 -2.01 -6.87
C CYS A 44 -1.84 -0.50 -7.02
N VAL A 45 -1.68 0.00 -8.25
CA VAL A 45 -1.58 1.44 -8.53
C VAL A 45 -2.86 2.18 -8.14
N GLY A 46 -4.03 1.60 -8.43
CA GLY A 46 -5.32 2.14 -8.03
C GLY A 46 -5.50 2.17 -6.51
N LEU A 47 -5.11 1.09 -5.81
CA LEU A 47 -5.14 1.02 -4.35
C LEU A 47 -4.21 2.06 -3.71
N ARG A 48 -3.02 2.26 -4.29
CA ARG A 48 -2.07 3.30 -3.86
C ARG A 48 -2.69 4.68 -3.98
N GLU A 49 -3.21 5.03 -5.15
CA GLU A 49 -3.87 6.33 -5.39
C GLU A 49 -5.02 6.53 -4.39
N THR A 50 -5.85 5.51 -4.19
CA THR A 50 -6.98 5.56 -3.26
C THR A 50 -6.52 5.73 -1.82
N TYR A 51 -5.47 5.01 -1.40
CA TYR A 51 -4.84 5.15 -0.08
C TYR A 51 -4.27 6.56 0.12
N PHE A 52 -3.54 7.09 -0.86
CA PHE A 52 -2.98 8.45 -0.79
C PHE A 52 -4.09 9.51 -0.76
N ASN A 53 -5.17 9.34 -1.52
CA ASN A 53 -6.33 10.21 -1.48
C ASN A 53 -7.06 10.11 -0.12
N CYS A 54 -7.22 8.90 0.41
CA CYS A 54 -7.80 8.66 1.74
C CYS A 54 -6.94 9.30 2.85
N LYS A 55 -5.61 9.26 2.72
CA LYS A 55 -4.68 9.93 3.64
C LYS A 55 -4.72 11.45 3.51
N ARG A 56 -4.82 11.97 2.28
CA ARG A 56 -4.90 13.41 2.00
C ARG A 56 -6.24 14.02 2.43
N GLY A 57 -7.34 13.27 2.35
CA GLY A 57 -8.68 13.71 2.72
C GLY A 57 -8.99 13.67 4.22
N GLN A 58 -8.33 12.81 5.00
CA GLN A 58 -8.52 12.70 6.46
C GLN A 58 -7.61 13.69 7.23
N GLY A 59 -7.91 14.98 7.12
CA GLY A 59 -7.14 16.06 7.73
C GLY A 59 -7.41 16.32 9.22
N ARG A 60 -8.35 15.63 9.88
CA ARG A 60 -8.63 15.77 11.33
C ARG A 60 -9.13 14.43 11.86
N GLU A 61 -8.64 14.04 13.04
CA GLU A 61 -8.85 12.76 13.73
C GLU A 61 -8.14 11.51 13.16
N GLY A 62 -6.92 11.27 13.65
CA GLY A 62 -6.49 9.89 13.96
C GLY A 62 -5.45 9.21 13.06
N VAL A 63 -4.82 9.87 12.09
CA VAL A 63 -3.75 9.25 11.28
C VAL A 63 -2.38 9.45 11.94
N GLY A 64 -2.24 8.92 13.15
CA GLY A 64 -0.92 8.51 13.66
C GLY A 64 -0.65 7.08 13.20
N ASP A 65 0.45 6.86 12.49
CA ASP A 65 1.13 5.56 12.39
C ASP A 65 0.62 4.46 11.42
N CYS A 66 -0.30 4.73 10.48
CA CYS A 66 -0.83 3.66 9.60
C CYS A 66 0.15 3.07 8.55
N MET A 67 1.45 3.34 8.61
CA MET A 67 2.40 2.79 7.63
C MET A 67 3.76 2.38 8.23
N GLU A 68 3.85 2.16 9.54
CA GLU A 68 5.07 1.61 10.17
C GLU A 68 4.89 0.13 10.59
N PRO A 69 3.79 -0.32 11.22
CA PRO A 69 3.72 -1.71 11.69
C PRO A 69 3.28 -2.74 10.62
N VAL A 70 2.46 -2.35 9.62
CA VAL A 70 1.92 -3.31 8.62
C VAL A 70 3.01 -3.84 7.69
N LEU A 71 4.00 -3.00 7.41
CA LEU A 71 5.13 -3.32 6.55
C LEU A 71 6.20 -4.17 7.26
N TYR A 72 6.31 -4.04 8.58
CA TYR A 72 7.30 -4.74 9.38
C TYR A 72 6.89 -6.19 9.70
N SER A 73 5.59 -6.49 9.82
CA SER A 73 5.11 -7.87 10.03
C SER A 73 5.13 -8.76 8.78
N TYR A 74 5.34 -8.18 7.59
CA TYR A 74 5.37 -8.89 6.30
C TYR A 74 6.77 -8.90 5.65
N ALA A 75 7.79 -8.43 6.37
CA ALA A 75 9.21 -8.47 5.99
C ALA A 75 9.89 -9.77 6.47
#